data_AF-A0A528AJ26-F1
#
_entry.id   AF-A0A528AJ26-F1
#
_cell.length_a   1.000
_cell.length_b   1.000
_cell.length_c   1.000
_cell.angle_alpha   90.00
_cell.angle_beta   90.00
_cell.angle_gamma   90.00
#
_symmetry.space_group_name_H-M   'P 1'
#
loop_
_entity.id
_entity.type
_entity.pdbx_description
1 polymer ?
#
loop_
_entity_poly.entity_id
_entity_poly.type
_entity_poly.pdbx_seq_one_letter_code
_entity_poly.pdbx_strand_id
1 'polypeptide(L)' 'VHPSSHHNTLLFDRADYDRIFALIDPSLVGWVPDTGHILRGHEDMIDTLTTYRDRIRYIHLKDVDAGGKWAMLG' A
#
# COMPACT_ATOMS: atom_id res chain seq x y z
N VAL A 1 -12.18 -8.54 -9.34
CA VAL A 1 -11.13 -8.59 -8.30
C VAL A 1 -9.84 -8.09 -8.93
N HIS A 2 -9.12 -7.13 -8.33
CA HIS A 2 -7.84 -6.68 -8.89
C HIS A 2 -6.80 -7.82 -8.76
N PRO A 3 -6.07 -8.17 -9.83
CA PRO A 3 -5.26 -9.40 -9.88
C PRO A 3 -4.12 -9.43 -8.85
N SER A 4 -3.56 -8.27 -8.48
CA SER A 4 -2.42 -8.18 -7.55
C SER A 4 -2.73 -7.41 -6.26
N SER A 5 -3.99 -7.00 -6.09
CA SER A 5 -4.43 -6.16 -4.95
C SER A 5 -5.73 -6.74 -4.43
N HIS A 6 -5.73 -7.98 -3.98
CA HIS A 6 -6.90 -8.66 -3.43
C HIS A 6 -6.70 -8.92 -1.92
N HIS A 7 -7.78 -9.24 -1.20
CA HIS A 7 -7.74 -9.43 0.26
C HIS A 7 -6.80 -10.55 0.72
N ASN A 8 -6.54 -11.54 -0.14
CA ASN A 8 -5.63 -12.65 0.16
C ASN A 8 -4.16 -12.38 -0.27
N THR A 9 -3.77 -11.11 -0.41
CA THR A 9 -2.38 -10.80 -0.75
C THR A 9 -1.49 -11.02 0.48
N LEU A 10 -0.18 -11.18 0.26
CA LEU A 10 0.78 -11.31 1.36
C LEU A 10 0.95 -10.01 2.15
N LEU A 11 0.83 -8.86 1.49
CA LEU A 11 0.99 -7.53 2.10
C LEU A 11 -0.31 -6.77 2.00
N PHE A 12 -1.17 -6.92 3.00
CA PHE A 12 -2.52 -6.37 2.95
C PHE A 12 -2.67 -5.15 3.86
N ASP A 13 -2.35 -5.29 5.15
CA ASP A 13 -2.57 -4.23 6.16
C ASP A 13 -1.26 -3.57 6.64
N ARG A 14 -1.40 -2.58 7.53
CA ARG A 14 -0.28 -1.87 8.16
C ARG A 14 0.75 -2.80 8.81
N ALA A 15 0.30 -3.86 9.50
CA ALA A 15 1.18 -4.76 10.22
C ALA A 15 2.04 -5.60 9.26
N ASP A 16 1.50 -5.97 8.11
CA ASP A 16 2.26 -6.64 7.06
C ASP A 16 3.39 -5.76 6.53
N TYR A 17 3.10 -4.48 6.27
CA TYR A 17 4.10 -3.49 5.85
C TYR A 17 5.20 -3.30 6.90
N ASP A 18 4.81 -3.14 8.17
CA ASP A 18 5.75 -3.00 9.27
C ASP A 18 6.69 -4.21 9.35
N ARG A 19 6.11 -5.41 9.25
CA ARG A 19 6.86 -6.65 9.34
C ARG A 19 7.85 -6.81 8.18
N ILE A 20 7.43 -6.58 6.95
CA ILE A 20 8.33 -6.75 5.80
C ILE A 20 9.42 -5.68 5.79
N PHE A 21 9.11 -4.44 6.13
CA PHE A 21 10.11 -3.37 6.17
C PHE A 21 11.11 -3.51 7.32
N ALA A 22 10.75 -4.19 8.41
CA ALA A 22 11.71 -4.58 9.45
C ALA A 22 12.73 -5.64 9.00
N LEU A 23 12.41 -6.40 7.94
CA LEU A 23 13.26 -7.47 7.41
C LEU A 23 14.11 -7.04 6.20
N ILE A 24 13.91 -5.82 5.69
CA ILE A 24 14.49 -5.35 4.44
C ILE A 24 15.32 -4.08 4.67
N ASP A 25 16.58 -4.12 4.21
CA ASP A 25 17.48 -2.97 4.19
C ASP A 25 16.90 -1.83 3.31
N PRO A 26 16.59 -0.65 3.89
CA PRO A 26 16.04 0.49 3.14
C PRO A 26 16.98 1.07 2.10
N SER A 27 18.29 0.82 2.20
CA SER A 27 19.27 1.33 1.24
C SER A 27 19.29 0.53 -0.06
N LEU A 28 18.81 -0.72 -0.03
CA LEU A 28 18.84 -1.65 -1.16
C LEU A 28 17.49 -1.80 -1.86
N VAL A 29 16.38 -1.64 -1.12
CA VAL A 29 15.03 -1.88 -1.65
C VAL A 29 14.13 -0.67 -1.41
N GLY A 30 13.66 -0.10 -2.51
CA GLY A 30 12.63 0.93 -2.52
C GLY A 30 11.21 0.37 -2.50
N TRP A 31 10.24 1.23 -2.23
CA TRP A 31 8.83 0.90 -2.16
C TRP A 31 8.01 1.67 -3.20
N VAL A 32 7.02 0.99 -3.78
CA VAL A 32 6.01 1.56 -4.68
C VAL A 32 4.64 1.36 -4.03
N PRO A 33 4.19 2.29 -3.15
CA PRO A 33 2.85 2.24 -2.59
C PRO A 33 1.79 2.31 -3.69
N ASP A 34 0.73 1.51 -3.51
CA ASP A 34 -0.50 1.56 -4.29
C ASP A 34 -1.62 2.06 -3.37
N THR A 35 -2.11 3.27 -3.61
CA THR A 35 -3.03 3.96 -2.68
C THR A 35 -4.38 3.24 -2.58
N GLY A 36 -4.90 2.69 -3.68
CA GLY A 36 -6.15 1.93 -3.68
C GLY A 36 -6.00 0.57 -3.02
N HIS A 37 -4.81 -0.02 -3.06
CA HIS A 37 -4.51 -1.23 -2.29
C HIS A 37 -4.49 -0.95 -0.78
N ILE A 38 -3.77 0.09 -0.36
CA ILE A 38 -3.64 0.45 1.05
C ILE A 38 -5.01 0.79 1.65
N LEU A 39 -5.81 1.61 0.98
CA LEU A 39 -7.16 2.00 1.45
C LEU A 39 -8.11 0.82 1.65
N ARG A 40 -7.84 -0.34 1.05
CA ARG A 40 -8.62 -1.56 1.28
C ARG A 40 -8.10 -2.41 2.42
N GLY A 41 -6.82 -2.27 2.75
CA GLY A 41 -6.15 -2.98 3.85
C GLY A 41 -6.40 -2.32 5.20
N HIS A 42 -6.34 -0.99 5.25
CA HIS A 42 -6.58 -0.21 6.46
C HIS A 42 -6.91 1.26 6.16
N GLU A 43 -7.63 1.92 7.08
CA GLU A 43 -8.21 3.25 6.84
C GLU A 43 -7.19 4.39 6.82
N ASP A 44 -6.16 4.36 7.68
CA ASP A 44 -5.16 5.43 7.77
C ASP A 44 -3.95 5.18 6.83
N MET A 45 -4.18 5.42 5.54
CA MET A 45 -3.12 5.37 4.53
C MET A 45 -2.01 6.40 4.79
N ILE A 46 -2.36 7.60 5.27
CA ILE A 46 -1.42 8.72 5.43
C ILE A 46 -0.38 8.39 6.49
N ASP A 47 -0.77 7.74 7.59
CA ASP A 47 0.15 7.23 8.60
C ASP A 47 1.21 6.28 7.99
N THR A 48 0.79 5.34 7.15
CA THR A 48 1.72 4.37 6.52
C THR A 48 2.66 5.05 5.53
N LEU A 49 2.13 5.93 4.67
CA LEU A 49 2.93 6.67 3.70
C LEU A 49 3.94 7.59 4.39
N THR A 50 3.53 8.24 5.48
CA THR A 50 4.40 9.13 6.26
C THR A 50 5.47 8.36 7.00
N THR A 51 5.13 7.22 7.61
CA THR A 51 6.09 6.38 8.34
C THR A 51 7.20 5.86 7.43
N TYR A 52 6.86 5.48 6.19
CA TYR A 52 7.80 4.87 5.24
C TYR A 52 8.19 5.78 4.07
N ARG A 53 8.00 7.09 4.21
CA ARG A 53 8.24 8.11 3.17
C ARG A 53 9.60 7.99 2.47
N ASP A 54 10.66 7.71 3.23
CA ASP A 54 12.03 7.71 2.70
C ASP A 54 12.32 6.48 1.81
N ARG A 55 11.48 5.45 1.91
CA ARG A 55 11.54 4.24 1.07
C ARG A 55 10.82 4.44 -0.27
N ILE A 56 9.94 5.44 -0.42
CA ILE A 56 9.13 5.62 -1.62
C ILE A 56 10.03 5.95 -2.82
N ARG A 57 9.85 5.22 -3.93
CA ARG A 57 10.55 5.44 -5.21
C ARG A 57 9.61 5.71 -6.37
N TYR A 58 8.37 5.26 -6.27
CA TYR A 58 7.31 5.49 -7.26
C TYR A 58 5.95 5.37 -6.57
N ILE A 59 4.87 5.84 -7.18
CA ILE A 59 3.52 5.73 -6.60
C ILE A 59 2.55 5.22 -7.66
N HIS A 60 1.80 4.18 -7.32
CA HIS A 60 0.56 3.84 -8.03
C HIS A 60 -0.59 4.60 -7.37
N LEU A 61 -1.01 5.69 -8.01
CA LEU A 61 -2.20 6.41 -7.59
C LEU A 61 -3.43 5.65 -8.11
N LYS A 62 -4.21 5.11 -7.19
CA LYS A 62 -5.48 4.40 -7.40
C LYS A 62 -6.47 4.80 -6.32
N ASP A 63 -7.75 4.76 -6.63
CA ASP A 63 -8.80 5.13 -5.67
C ASP A 63 -9.78 3.98 -5.44
N VAL A 64 -10.57 4.11 -4.38
CA VAL A 64 -11.68 3.21 -4.06
C VAL A 64 -12.92 4.03 -3.75
N ASP A 65 -14.09 3.51 -4.12
CA ASP A 65 -15.35 4.12 -3.71
C ASP A 65 -15.60 3.94 -2.21
N ALA A 66 -16.67 4.57 -1.70
CA ALA A 66 -17.07 4.45 -0.29
C ALA A 66 -17.36 3.01 0.16
N GLY A 67 -17.51 2.06 -0.78
CA GLY A 67 -17.66 0.63 -0.50
C GLY A 67 -16.34 -0.16 -0.59
N GLY A 68 -15.19 0.51 -0.73
CA GLY A 68 -13.88 -0.12 -0.86
C GLY A 68 -13.67 -0.83 -2.21
N LYS A 69 -14.51 -0.56 -3.22
CA LYS A 69 -14.34 -1.11 -4.55
C LYS A 69 -13.43 -0.20 -5.36
N TRP A 70 -12.47 -0.80 -6.04
CA TRP A 70 -11.55 -0.06 -6.90
C TRP A 70 -12.29 0.80 -7.93
N ALA A 71 -11.83 2.03 -8.09
CA ALA A 71 -12.29 2.99 -9.07
C ALA A 71 -11.13 3.45 -9.96
N MET A 72 -11.42 3.64 -11.26
CA MET A 72 -10.47 4.32 -12.14
C MET A 72 -10.32 5.77 -11.69
N LEU A 73 -9.08 6.22 -11.55
CA LEU A 73 -8.76 7.64 -11.44
C LEU A 73 -8.69 8.22 -12.85
N GLY A 74 -9.76 8.92 -13.26
CA GLY A 74 -9.91 9.43 -14.62
C GLY A 74 -10.45 8.39 -15.59
#